data_AF-A0A3D6F0B3-F1
#
_entry.id   AF-A0A3D6F0B3-F1
#
_cell.length_a   1.000
_cell.length_b   1.000
_cell.length_c   1.000
_cell.angle_alpha   90.00
_cell.angle_beta   90.00
_cell.angle_gamma   90.00
#
_symmetry.space_group_name_H-M   'P 1'
#
loop_
_entity.id
_entity.type
_entity.pdbx_description
1 polymer ?
#
loop_
_entity_poly.entity_id
_entity_poly.type
_entity_poly.pdbx_seq_one_letter_code
_entity_poly.pdbx_strand_id
1 'polypeptide(L)'
;FDSTVYAKTDNFLKVLKQYYGIKLTKANEKVDSVRAQLIKSAGTEEAYNAFRMNYTNDAVSDMVQNNSEINRILEWRGKLVQKYYPIYFTDHRPANPVDFTSNFYVPTKPMFGAVFDTLYFNIAVIWVFTIILYITLYYQLLQKAISSLEVYRKYRKRDRN
;
A
#
# COMPACT_ATOMS: atom_id res chain seq x y z
N PHE A 1 14.48 -36.15 -15.03
CA PHE A 1 13.28 -36.35 -14.19
C PHE A 1 13.69 -37.25 -13.04
N ASP A 2 13.64 -36.77 -11.80
CA ASP A 2 14.01 -37.54 -10.60
C ASP A 2 12.75 -37.84 -9.78
N SER A 3 12.38 -39.12 -9.70
CA SER A 3 11.17 -39.59 -9.02
C SER A 3 11.22 -39.31 -7.50
N THR A 4 12.41 -39.30 -6.91
CA THR A 4 12.58 -39.04 -5.47
C THR A 4 12.35 -37.57 -5.15
N VAL A 5 12.85 -36.67 -6.00
CA VAL A 5 12.61 -35.22 -5.88
C VAL A 5 11.12 -34.93 -6.08
N TYR A 6 10.48 -35.55 -7.08
CA TYR A 6 9.04 -35.42 -7.29
C TYR A 6 8.23 -35.80 -6.05
N ALA A 7 8.47 -36.99 -5.48
CA ALA A 7 7.74 -37.46 -4.30
C ALA A 7 7.94 -36.55 -3.08
N LYS A 8 9.17 -36.07 -2.86
CA LYS A 8 9.48 -35.12 -1.77
C LYS A 8 8.77 -33.77 -1.98
N THR A 9 8.79 -33.23 -3.20
CA THR A 9 8.13 -31.97 -3.53
C THR A 9 6.61 -32.08 -3.41
N ASP A 10 6.00 -33.16 -3.91
CA ASP A 10 4.56 -33.41 -3.77
C ASP A 10 4.15 -33.48 -2.28
N ASN A 11 4.89 -34.23 -1.48
CA ASN A 11 4.63 -34.29 -0.04
C ASN A 11 4.79 -32.93 0.64
N PHE A 12 5.83 -32.17 0.30
CA PHE A 12 6.03 -30.82 0.80
C PHE A 12 4.83 -29.91 0.46
N LEU A 13 4.37 -29.90 -0.80
CA LEU A 13 3.24 -29.09 -1.23
C LEU A 13 1.92 -29.52 -0.53
N LYS A 14 1.73 -30.81 -0.30
CA LYS A 14 0.57 -31.33 0.47
C LYS A 14 0.57 -30.82 1.90
N VAL A 15 1.70 -30.96 2.61
CA VAL A 15 1.86 -30.46 3.98
C VAL A 15 1.67 -28.94 4.02
N LEU A 16 2.24 -28.21 3.06
CA LEU A 16 2.13 -26.77 2.96
C LEU A 16 0.66 -26.33 2.77
N LYS A 17 -0.08 -27.02 1.88
CA LYS A 17 -1.51 -26.79 1.66
C LYS A 17 -2.31 -27.01 2.94
N GLN A 18 -2.04 -28.10 3.68
CA GLN A 18 -2.72 -28.38 4.94
C GLN A 18 -2.41 -27.31 5.99
N TYR A 19 -1.15 -26.91 6.13
CA TYR A 19 -0.72 -25.86 7.06
C TYR A 19 -1.46 -24.55 6.83
N TYR A 20 -1.49 -24.06 5.57
CA TYR A 20 -2.20 -22.84 5.24
C TYR A 20 -3.72 -22.98 5.33
N GLY A 21 -4.26 -24.17 5.08
CA GLY A 21 -5.68 -24.47 5.32
C GLY A 21 -6.06 -24.28 6.79
N ILE A 22 -5.29 -24.87 7.72
CA ILE A 22 -5.50 -24.70 9.16
C ILE A 22 -5.36 -23.23 9.57
N LYS A 23 -4.36 -22.53 9.03
CA LYS A 23 -4.16 -21.10 9.30
C LYS A 23 -5.36 -20.26 8.87
N LEU A 24 -5.94 -20.55 7.70
CA LEU A 24 -7.13 -19.88 7.20
C LEU A 24 -8.36 -20.17 8.09
N THR A 25 -8.57 -21.42 8.48
CA THR A 25 -9.67 -21.80 9.39
C THR A 25 -9.59 -21.03 10.71
N LYS A 26 -8.41 -20.99 11.35
CA LYS A 26 -8.20 -20.23 12.59
C LYS A 26 -8.45 -18.73 12.43
N ALA A 27 -8.07 -18.16 11.28
CA ALA A 27 -8.34 -16.76 10.99
C ALA A 27 -9.85 -16.49 10.84
N ASN A 28 -10.58 -17.37 10.15
CA ASN A 28 -12.04 -17.27 10.01
C ASN A 28 -12.75 -17.42 11.36
N GLU A 29 -12.35 -18.39 12.18
CA GLU A 29 -12.87 -18.54 13.55
C GLU A 29 -12.70 -17.26 14.37
N LYS A 30 -11.56 -16.58 14.22
CA LYS A 30 -11.32 -15.30 14.90
C LYS A 30 -12.25 -14.21 14.39
N VAL A 31 -12.45 -14.11 13.08
CA VAL A 31 -13.40 -13.15 12.47
C VAL A 31 -14.82 -13.41 12.98
N ASP A 32 -15.27 -14.66 12.98
CA ASP A 32 -16.59 -15.05 13.45
C ASP A 32 -16.77 -14.76 14.95
N SER A 33 -15.72 -14.99 15.76
CA SER A 33 -15.76 -14.65 17.19
C SER A 33 -15.94 -13.15 17.44
N VAL A 34 -15.27 -12.30 16.65
CA VAL A 34 -15.39 -10.84 16.76
C VAL A 34 -16.77 -10.40 16.29
N ARG A 35 -17.28 -10.97 15.19
CA ARG A 35 -18.65 -10.71 14.73
C ARG A 35 -19.68 -11.07 15.80
N ALA A 36 -19.57 -12.24 16.42
CA ALA A 36 -20.48 -12.67 17.48
C ALA A 36 -20.45 -11.73 18.69
N GLN A 37 -19.26 -11.24 19.08
CA GLN A 37 -19.13 -10.24 20.14
C GLN A 37 -19.81 -8.91 19.77
N LEU A 38 -19.64 -8.45 18.53
CA LEU A 38 -20.27 -7.22 18.05
C LEU A 38 -21.80 -7.34 17.99
N ILE A 39 -22.33 -8.46 17.48
CA ILE A 39 -23.77 -8.73 17.48
C ILE A 39 -24.32 -8.72 18.91
N LYS A 40 -23.64 -9.40 19.84
CA LYS A 40 -24.04 -9.40 21.26
C LYS A 40 -24.04 -7.99 21.85
N SER A 41 -23.05 -7.16 21.49
CA SER A 41 -22.97 -5.77 21.97
C SER A 41 -24.04 -4.85 21.35
N ALA A 42 -24.45 -5.13 20.11
CA ALA A 42 -25.50 -4.39 19.41
C ALA A 42 -26.92 -4.81 19.84
N GLY A 43 -27.06 -5.96 20.50
CA GLY A 43 -28.32 -6.49 21.02
C GLY A 43 -29.02 -7.43 20.04
N THR A 44 -29.07 -7.11 18.74
CA THR A 44 -29.61 -7.99 17.69
C THR A 44 -28.75 -7.98 16.43
N GLU A 45 -28.97 -8.97 15.56
CA GLU A 45 -28.28 -9.07 14.27
C GLU A 45 -28.68 -7.93 13.32
N GLU A 46 -29.93 -7.48 13.37
CA GLU A 46 -30.42 -6.34 12.59
C GLU A 46 -29.74 -5.04 13.03
N ALA A 47 -29.56 -4.83 14.34
CA ALA A 47 -28.86 -3.66 14.87
C ALA A 47 -27.38 -3.64 14.43
N TYR A 48 -26.71 -4.80 14.46
CA TYR A 48 -25.36 -4.94 13.94
C TYR A 48 -25.29 -4.66 12.43
N ASN A 49 -26.23 -5.19 11.65
CA ASN A 49 -26.27 -4.97 10.20
C ASN A 49 -26.52 -3.50 9.86
N ALA A 50 -27.44 -2.83 10.56
CA ALA A 50 -27.67 -1.39 10.41
C ALA A 50 -26.41 -0.57 10.78
N PHE A 51 -25.75 -0.93 11.88
CA PHE A 51 -24.47 -0.32 12.25
C PHE A 51 -23.43 -0.51 11.14
N ARG A 52 -23.25 -1.74 10.65
CA ARG A 52 -22.32 -2.03 9.56
C ARG A 52 -22.64 -1.19 8.32
N MET A 53 -23.89 -1.17 7.87
CA MET A 53 -24.31 -0.39 6.70
C MET A 53 -23.99 1.10 6.83
N ASN A 54 -24.11 1.67 8.04
CA ASN A 54 -23.81 3.08 8.28
C ASN A 54 -22.32 3.42 8.28
N TYR A 55 -21.45 2.45 8.58
CA TYR A 55 -20.00 2.66 8.76
C TYR A 55 -19.11 1.92 7.75
N THR A 56 -19.69 1.23 6.77
CA THR A 56 -18.94 0.57 5.70
C THR A 56 -19.30 1.09 4.32
N ASN A 57 -18.29 1.21 3.45
CA ASN A 57 -18.49 1.50 2.04
C ASN A 57 -17.97 0.33 1.22
N ASP A 58 -18.89 -0.45 0.64
CA ASP A 58 -18.56 -1.66 -0.11
C ASP A 58 -17.75 -1.34 -1.38
N ALA A 59 -18.05 -0.24 -2.07
CA ALA A 59 -17.31 0.18 -3.26
C ALA A 59 -15.85 0.51 -2.94
N VAL A 60 -15.60 1.21 -1.83
CA VAL A 60 -14.24 1.49 -1.36
C VAL A 60 -13.56 0.19 -0.93
N SER A 61 -14.26 -0.66 -0.18
CA SER A 61 -13.74 -1.96 0.27
C SER A 61 -13.30 -2.83 -0.90
N ASP A 62 -14.15 -2.97 -1.92
CA ASP A 62 -13.85 -3.78 -3.10
C ASP A 62 -12.71 -3.20 -3.93
N MET A 63 -12.61 -1.87 -4.03
CA MET A 63 -11.51 -1.20 -4.71
C MET A 63 -10.17 -1.46 -4.01
N VAL A 64 -10.10 -1.27 -2.68
CA VAL A 64 -8.84 -1.42 -1.93
C VAL A 64 -8.44 -2.88 -1.70
N GLN A 65 -9.42 -3.79 -1.68
CA GLN A 65 -9.19 -5.23 -1.60
C GLN A 65 -8.92 -5.87 -2.96
N ASN A 66 -9.28 -5.18 -4.05
CA ASN A 66 -9.23 -5.70 -5.41
C ASN A 66 -9.96 -7.06 -5.52
N ASN A 67 -11.16 -7.13 -4.95
CA ASN A 67 -11.86 -8.41 -4.77
C ASN A 67 -12.35 -9.04 -6.08
N SER A 68 -12.61 -8.21 -7.07
CA SER A 68 -13.18 -8.56 -8.38
C SER A 68 -12.14 -9.05 -9.40
N GLU A 69 -10.84 -8.97 -9.08
CA GLU A 69 -9.79 -9.41 -9.99
C GLU A 69 -9.81 -10.93 -10.19
N ILE A 70 -9.97 -11.36 -11.44
CA ILE A 70 -10.00 -12.78 -11.84
C ILE A 70 -8.62 -13.40 -11.60
N ASN A 71 -7.56 -12.68 -11.96
CA ASN A 71 -6.18 -13.14 -11.84
C ASN A 71 -5.56 -12.69 -10.52
N ARG A 72 -5.82 -13.45 -9.46
CA ARG A 72 -5.36 -13.14 -8.09
C ARG A 72 -3.84 -13.22 -7.89
N ILE A 73 -3.16 -14.01 -8.72
CA ILE A 73 -1.71 -14.17 -8.73
C ILE A 73 -1.22 -13.91 -10.15
N LEU A 74 -0.23 -13.04 -10.30
CA LEU A 74 0.40 -12.72 -11.56
C LEU A 74 1.85 -13.20 -11.54
N GLU A 75 2.30 -13.88 -12.59
CA GLU A 75 3.72 -14.13 -12.78
C GLU A 75 4.38 -12.95 -13.48
N TRP A 76 5.41 -12.38 -12.85
CA TRP A 76 6.18 -11.28 -13.41
C TRP A 76 7.67 -11.45 -13.10
N ARG A 77 8.49 -11.45 -14.16
CA ARG A 77 9.95 -11.67 -14.08
C ARG A 77 10.33 -12.95 -13.28
N GLY A 78 9.61 -14.04 -13.52
CA GLY A 78 9.81 -15.32 -12.83
C GLY A 78 9.42 -15.31 -11.34
N LYS A 79 8.65 -14.31 -10.89
CA LYS A 79 8.13 -14.21 -9.52
C LYS A 79 6.61 -14.22 -9.54
N LEU A 80 6.01 -14.89 -8.57
CA LEU A 80 4.57 -14.82 -8.33
C LEU A 80 4.26 -13.59 -7.46
N VAL A 81 3.43 -12.69 -7.96
CA VAL A 81 3.00 -11.46 -7.30
C VAL A 81 1.51 -11.57 -7.00
N GLN A 82 1.16 -11.43 -5.72
CA GLN A 82 -0.23 -11.39 -5.29
C GLN A 82 -0.87 -10.05 -5.70
N LYS A 83 -2.03 -10.09 -6.37
CA LYS A 83 -2.83 -8.91 -6.72
C LYS A 83 -4.07 -8.73 -5.84
N TYR A 84 -4.44 -9.77 -5.10
CA TYR A 84 -5.60 -9.79 -4.23
C TYR A 84 -5.26 -9.27 -2.83
N TYR A 85 -6.14 -8.46 -2.24
CA TYR A 85 -5.97 -7.82 -0.93
C TYR A 85 -4.73 -6.95 -0.74
N PRO A 86 -4.45 -5.99 -1.64
CA PRO A 86 -3.26 -5.16 -1.53
C PRO A 86 -3.25 -4.27 -0.26
N ILE A 87 -4.42 -3.94 0.30
CA ILE A 87 -4.53 -3.20 1.56
C ILE A 87 -3.96 -3.95 2.78
N TYR A 88 -3.80 -5.27 2.71
CA TYR A 88 -3.24 -6.05 3.82
C TYR A 88 -1.75 -6.40 3.61
N PHE A 89 -1.11 -5.84 2.59
CA PHE A 89 0.31 -6.10 2.35
C PHE A 89 1.15 -5.37 3.38
N THR A 90 2.03 -6.12 4.04
CA THR A 90 3.02 -5.61 5.00
C THR A 90 4.45 -5.80 4.50
N ASP A 91 4.64 -6.50 3.38
CA ASP A 91 5.95 -6.71 2.75
C ASP A 91 6.36 -5.43 2.02
N HIS A 92 7.33 -4.74 2.59
CA HIS A 92 7.99 -3.58 2.00
C HIS A 92 9.37 -3.98 1.51
N ARG A 93 9.71 -3.56 0.29
CA ARG A 93 11.01 -3.84 -0.33
C ARG A 93 11.71 -2.55 -0.77
N PRO A 94 12.09 -1.68 0.19
CA PRO A 94 12.76 -0.42 -0.14
C PRO A 94 14.14 -0.70 -0.76
N ALA A 95 14.47 -0.01 -1.86
CA ALA A 95 15.77 -0.12 -2.51
C ALA A 95 16.88 0.58 -1.73
N ASN A 96 16.54 1.58 -0.91
CA ASN A 96 17.48 2.34 -0.07
C ASN A 96 16.76 2.93 1.16
N PRO A 97 17.48 3.48 2.16
CA PRO A 97 16.86 4.00 3.39
C PRO A 97 15.91 5.18 3.20
N VAL A 98 15.97 5.88 2.06
CA VAL A 98 15.10 7.03 1.75
C VAL A 98 13.95 6.61 0.82
N ASP A 99 13.91 5.34 0.41
CA ASP A 99 12.90 4.81 -0.47
C ASP A 99 11.59 4.58 0.28
N PHE A 100 10.59 5.39 -0.07
CA PHE A 100 9.22 5.30 0.44
C PHE A 100 8.25 4.70 -0.57
N THR A 101 8.75 4.07 -1.64
CA THR A 101 7.89 3.41 -2.62
C THR A 101 7.20 2.20 -2.00
N SER A 102 5.89 2.12 -2.21
CA SER A 102 5.06 0.98 -1.85
C SER A 102 3.89 0.89 -2.81
N ASN A 103 3.26 -0.27 -2.89
CA ASN A 103 2.06 -0.44 -3.72
C ASN A 103 0.95 0.54 -3.28
N PHE A 104 0.11 0.96 -4.23
CA PHE A 104 -0.80 2.09 -4.05
C PHE A 104 -1.75 1.96 -2.84
N TYR A 105 -2.35 0.79 -2.63
CA TYR A 105 -3.32 0.57 -1.55
C TYR A 105 -2.70 0.18 -0.20
N VAL A 106 -1.37 0.17 -0.09
CA VAL A 106 -0.70 -0.28 1.13
C VAL A 106 -0.85 0.78 2.23
N PRO A 107 -1.32 0.40 3.43
CA PRO A 107 -1.60 1.34 4.51
C PRO A 107 -0.34 1.90 5.16
N THR A 108 0.83 1.39 4.79
CA THR A 108 2.11 1.73 5.38
C THR A 108 3.18 2.11 4.35
N LYS A 109 4.11 2.96 4.76
CA LYS A 109 5.25 3.46 3.98
C LYS A 109 6.55 3.23 4.75
N PRO A 110 7.53 2.49 4.19
CA PRO A 110 8.85 2.41 4.78
C PRO A 110 9.58 3.75 4.58
N MET A 111 10.28 4.26 5.58
CA MET A 111 11.22 5.38 5.42
C MET A 111 12.22 5.35 6.57
N PHE A 112 13.50 5.57 6.29
CA PHE A 112 14.58 5.58 7.29
C PHE A 112 14.65 4.34 8.20
N GLY A 113 14.27 3.17 7.67
CA GLY A 113 14.23 1.92 8.45
C GLY A 113 13.04 1.79 9.41
N ALA A 114 12.16 2.79 9.47
CA ALA A 114 10.88 2.74 10.17
C ALA A 114 9.73 2.57 9.18
N VAL A 115 8.55 2.23 9.69
CA VAL A 115 7.31 2.11 8.92
C VAL A 115 6.31 3.11 9.46
N PHE A 116 5.75 3.94 8.58
CA PHE A 116 4.79 4.99 8.91
C PHE A 116 3.44 4.68 8.25
N ASP A 117 2.34 5.05 8.89
CA ASP A 117 1.02 4.97 8.24
C ASP A 117 0.96 5.93 7.05
N THR A 118 0.49 5.42 5.90
CA THR A 118 0.34 6.17 4.65
C THR A 118 -0.49 7.44 4.85
N LEU A 119 -1.50 7.40 5.72
CA LEU A 119 -2.34 8.56 6.03
C LEU A 119 -1.50 9.72 6.62
N TYR A 120 -0.81 9.46 7.73
CA TYR A 120 -0.01 10.49 8.41
C TYR A 120 1.20 10.92 7.58
N PHE A 121 1.82 9.98 6.87
CA PHE A 121 2.91 10.27 5.96
C PHE A 121 2.47 11.25 4.86
N ASN A 122 1.36 10.97 4.18
CA ASN A 122 0.87 11.83 3.09
C ASN A 122 0.45 13.22 3.63
N ILE A 123 -0.20 13.28 4.80
CA ILE A 123 -0.55 14.56 5.44
C ILE A 123 0.72 15.36 5.74
N ALA A 124 1.76 14.74 6.32
CA ALA A 124 3.02 15.40 6.61
C ALA A 124 3.69 15.93 5.33
N VAL A 125 3.69 15.15 4.25
CA VAL A 125 4.23 15.58 2.94
C VAL A 125 3.49 16.80 2.39
N ILE A 126 2.16 16.82 2.46
CA ILE A 126 1.36 17.99 2.03
C ILE A 126 1.74 19.23 2.84
N TRP A 127 1.88 19.10 4.16
CA TRP A 127 2.31 20.20 5.02
C TRP A 127 3.71 20.70 4.67
N VAL A 128 4.66 19.78 4.45
CA VAL A 128 6.02 20.13 4.03
C VAL A 128 6.01 20.91 2.73
N PHE A 129 5.29 20.44 1.70
CA PHE A 129 5.15 21.17 0.44
C PHE A 129 4.48 22.53 0.63
N THR A 130 3.46 22.63 1.48
CA THR A 130 2.76 23.88 1.77
C THR A 130 3.71 24.92 2.40
N ILE A 131 4.53 24.50 3.37
CA ILE A 131 5.54 25.37 4.02
C ILE A 131 6.61 25.79 3.02
N ILE A 132 7.15 24.83 2.23
CA ILE A 132 8.16 25.12 1.21
C ILE A 132 7.62 26.12 0.19
N LEU A 133 6.38 25.92 -0.28
CA LEU A 133 5.74 26.80 -1.24
C LEU A 133 5.52 28.20 -0.65
N TYR A 134 5.07 28.29 0.60
CA TYR A 134 4.93 29.56 1.32
C TYR A 134 6.26 30.32 1.40
N ILE A 135 7.35 29.66 1.81
CA ILE A 135 8.70 30.24 1.88
C ILE A 135 9.15 30.71 0.48
N THR A 136 8.92 29.88 -0.54
CA THR A 136 9.27 30.17 -1.94
C THR A 136 8.57 31.44 -2.44
N LEU A 137 7.29 31.60 -2.12
CA LEU A 137 6.50 32.78 -2.44
C LEU A 137 6.93 34.01 -1.63
N TYR A 138 7.12 33.85 -0.32
CA TYR A 138 7.50 34.94 0.59
C TYR A 138 8.81 35.62 0.15
N TYR A 139 9.83 34.83 -0.22
CA TYR A 139 11.11 35.36 -0.69
C TYR A 139 11.18 35.63 -2.20
N GLN A 140 10.06 35.46 -2.91
CA GLN A 140 9.94 35.59 -4.36
C GLN A 140 11.03 34.77 -5.10
N LEU A 141 11.34 33.57 -4.60
CA LEU A 141 12.42 32.73 -5.13
C LEU A 141 12.18 32.35 -6.60
N LEU A 142 10.92 32.11 -6.98
CA LEU A 142 10.54 31.82 -8.36
C LEU A 142 10.89 32.98 -9.29
N GLN A 143 10.58 34.22 -8.89
CA GLN A 143 10.91 35.40 -9.68
C GLN A 143 12.43 35.57 -9.85
N LYS A 144 13.19 35.36 -8.77
CA LYS A 144 14.66 35.37 -8.80
C LYS A 144 15.24 34.28 -9.70
N ALA A 145 14.64 33.09 -9.71
CA ALA A 145 15.05 32.01 -10.60
C ALA A 145 14.81 32.36 -12.07
N ILE A 146 13.66 32.93 -12.40
CA ILE A 146 13.33 33.36 -13.78
C ILE A 146 14.28 34.47 -14.25
N SER A 147 14.48 35.53 -13.45
CA SER A 147 15.37 36.62 -13.83
C SER A 147 16.82 36.16 -14.01
N SER A 148 17.29 35.24 -13.16
CA SER A 148 18.63 34.64 -13.30
C SER A 148 18.78 33.84 -14.60
N LEU A 149 17.74 33.12 -15.02
CA LEU A 149 17.72 32.36 -16.28
C LEU A 149 17.75 33.29 -17.51
N GLU A 150 17.05 34.42 -17.46
CA GLU A 150 17.08 35.43 -18.53
C GLU A 150 18.47 36.05 -18.69
N VAL A 151 19.10 36.41 -17.57
CA VAL A 151 20.47 36.93 -17.54
C VAL A 151 21.44 35.92 -18.12
N TYR A 152 21.38 34.65 -17.68
CA TYR A 152 22.23 33.57 -18.21
C TYR A 152 22.04 33.35 -19.72
N ARG A 153 20.80 33.33 -20.22
CA ARG A 153 20.50 33.22 -21.66
C ARG A 153 21.09 34.38 -22.46
N LYS A 154 21.04 35.61 -21.92
CA LYS A 154 21.59 36.80 -22.57
C LYS A 154 23.12 36.73 -22.68
N TYR A 155 23.81 36.26 -21.65
CA TYR A 155 25.28 36.07 -21.69
C TYR A 155 25.67 34.99 -22.71
N ARG A 156 25.01 33.83 -22.70
CA ARG A 156 25.31 32.74 -23.66
C ARG A 156 25.05 33.12 -25.14
N LYS A 157 24.14 34.06 -25.42
CA LYS A 157 23.88 34.55 -26.78
C LYS A 157 24.94 35.55 -27.25
N ARG A 158 25.66 36.19 -26.31
CA ARG A 158 26.70 37.19 -26.57
C ARG A 158 28.06 36.56 -26.85
N ASP A 159 28.35 35.38 -26.28
CA ASP A 159 29.57 34.58 -26.58
C ASP A 159 29.50 33.83 -27.92
N ARG A 160 28.36 33.90 -28.62
CA ARG A 160 28.10 33.17 -29.88
C ARG A 160 28.10 34.07 -31.12
N ASN A 161 28.30 35.37 -30.93
CA ASN A 161 28.50 36.39 -31.96
C ASN A 161 29.92 36.95 -31.83
#